data_AF-A0A6G3U480-F1
#
_entry.id   AF-A0A6G3U480-F1
#
_cell.length_a   1.000
_cell.length_b   1.000
_cell.length_c   1.000
_cell.angle_alpha   90.00
_cell.angle_beta   90.00
_cell.angle_gamma   90.00
#
_symmetry.space_group_name_H-M   'P 1'
#
loop_
_entity.id
_entity.type
_entity.pdbx_description
1 polymer ?
#
loop_
_entity_poly.entity_id
_entity_poly.type
_entity_poly.pdbx_seq_one_letter_code
_entity_poly.pdbx_strand_id
1 'polypeptide(L)' 'VTDARGERRPVPVSAAGADGESGRGLLLVAALADAWGCEPCPPGGKTVWAECARREG' A
#
# COMPACT_ATOMS: atom_id res chain seq x y z
N VAL A 1 -0.98 -8.84 -1.58
CA VAL A 1 -1.28 -8.36 -2.96
C VAL A 1 0.04 -8.11 -3.66
N THR A 2 0.23 -8.65 -4.86
CA THR A 2 1.46 -8.47 -5.65
C THR A 2 1.22 -7.43 -6.74
N ASP A 3 1.93 -6.30 -6.69
CA ASP A 3 1.82 -5.22 -7.67
C ASP A 3 2.92 -5.36 -8.74
N ALA A 4 2.52 -5.37 -10.02
CA ALA A 4 3.40 -5.56 -11.16
C ALA A 4 4.12 -4.28 -11.66
N ARG A 5 3.86 -3.10 -11.06
CA ARG A 5 4.62 -1.86 -11.34
C ARG A 5 5.86 -1.84 -10.44
N GLY A 6 6.81 -2.72 -10.75
CA GLY A 6 8.00 -3.05 -9.93
C GLY A 6 9.07 -1.96 -9.79
N GLU A 7 9.01 -0.86 -10.55
CA GLU A 7 10.11 0.10 -10.63
C GLU A 7 10.11 1.20 -9.56
N ARG A 8 9.01 1.37 -8.80
CA ARG A 8 8.89 2.45 -7.80
C ARG A 8 8.36 1.94 -6.48
N ARG A 9 9.06 2.29 -5.39
CA ARG A 9 8.53 2.12 -4.03
C ARG A 9 7.18 2.85 -3.96
N PRO A 10 6.14 2.20 -3.42
CA PRO A 10 4.84 2.83 -3.28
C PRO A 10 4.98 4.01 -2.30
N VAL A 11 4.92 5.24 -2.83
CA VAL A 11 4.86 6.45 -2.01
C VAL A 11 3.38 6.77 -1.78
N PRO A 12 2.93 7.04 -0.55
CA PRO A 12 1.60 7.56 -0.32
C PRO A 12 1.45 8.90 -1.04
N VAL A 13 0.69 8.93 -2.14
CA VAL A 13 0.44 10.16 -2.90
C VAL A 13 -0.79 10.82 -2.32
N SER A 14 -0.63 11.99 -1.69
CA SER A 14 -1.71 12.80 -1.12
C SER A 14 -2.62 13.44 -2.19
N ALA A 15 -2.19 13.46 -3.45
CA ALA A 15 -2.89 14.11 -4.56
C ALA A 15 -3.36 13.09 -5.62
N ALA A 16 -4.23 12.16 -5.24
CA ALA A 16 -5.27 11.74 -6.18
C ALA A 16 -6.28 12.89 -6.18
N GLY A 17 -6.56 13.52 -7.33
CA GLY A 17 -7.61 14.55 -7.42
C GLY A 17 -8.90 14.08 -6.74
N ALA A 18 -9.75 15.02 -6.30
CA ALA A 18 -10.95 14.70 -5.51
C ALA A 18 -11.77 13.53 -6.10
N ASP A 19 -11.79 13.40 -7.43
CA ASP A 19 -12.53 12.39 -8.18
C ASP A 19 -11.68 11.19 -8.68
N GLY A 20 -10.40 11.13 -8.32
CA GLY A 20 -9.50 10.04 -8.72
C GLY A 20 -9.75 8.77 -7.90
N GLU A 21 -10.30 7.72 -8.51
CA GLU A 21 -10.60 6.43 -7.85
C GLU A 21 -9.34 5.59 -7.52
N SER A 22 -8.16 6.02 -7.96
CA SER A 22 -6.89 5.33 -7.77
C SER A 22 -5.96 6.07 -6.79
N GLY A 23 -4.99 5.37 -6.21
CA GLY A 23 -3.92 5.97 -5.39
C GLY A 23 -4.20 6.10 -3.89
N ARG A 24 -5.44 5.85 -3.43
CA ARG A 24 -5.79 5.94 -2.00
C ARG A 24 -5.45 4.69 -1.18
N GLY A 25 -5.23 3.55 -1.82
CA GLY A 25 -5.01 2.27 -1.12
C GLY A 25 -3.86 2.31 -0.12
N LEU A 26 -2.73 2.93 -0.47
CA LEU A 26 -1.59 3.07 0.42
C LEU A 26 -1.83 4.07 1.55
N LEU A 27 -2.63 5.12 1.32
CA LEU A 27 -3.03 6.05 2.38
C LEU A 27 -3.87 5.33 3.43
N LEU A 28 -4.80 4.47 2.99
CA LEU A 28 -5.61 3.66 3.89
C LEU A 28 -4.75 2.66 4.66
N VAL A 29 -3.83 1.96 3.99
CA VAL A 29 -2.88 1.04 4.64
C VAL A 29 -2.04 1.79 5.68
N ALA A 30 -1.47 2.94 5.32
CA ALA A 30 -0.66 3.75 6.24
C ALA A 30 -1.45 4.31 7.43
N ALA A 31 -2.75 4.56 7.26
CA ALA A 31 -3.61 5.10 8.32
C ALA A 31 -4.17 4.01 9.25
N LEU A 32 -4.34 2.78 8.76
CA LEU A 32 -5.02 1.71 9.49
C LEU A 32 -4.08 0.64 10.07
N ALA A 33 -2.90 0.45 9.49
CA ALA A 33 -1.95 -0.56 9.91
C ALA A 33 -1.06 -0.05 11.06
N ASP A 34 -0.76 -0.92 12.02
CA ASP A 34 0.19 -0.64 13.09
C ASP A 34 1.63 -0.66 12.55
N ALA A 35 1.89 -1.55 11.59
CA ALA A 35 3.11 -1.60 10.79
C ALA A 35 2.78 -1.96 9.35
N TRP A 36 3.50 -1.41 8.39
CA TRP A 36 3.35 -1.78 6.99
C TRP A 36 4.67 -1.57 6.25
N GLY A 37 4.82 -2.27 5.13
CA GLY A 37 6.05 -2.23 4.35
C GLY A 37 5.85 -2.71 2.92
N CYS A 38 6.95 -2.68 2.18
CA CYS A 38 6.98 -3.08 0.80
C CYS A 38 8.28 -3.83 0.51
N GLU A 39 8.16 -5.02 -0.06
CA GLU A 39 9.29 -5.88 -0.38
C GLU A 39 9.27 -6.28 -1.87
N PRO A 40 10.43 -6.43 -2.53
CA PRO A 40 10.50 -6.95 -3.90
C PRO A 40 9.90 -8.36 -3.98
N CYS A 41 9.18 -8.66 -5.07
CA CYS A 41 8.65 -10.00 -5.34
C CYS A 41 9.24 -10.54 -6.67
N PRO A 42 10.22 -11.45 -6.64
CA PRO A 42 10.81 -12.04 -7.85
C PRO A 42 9.81 -12.92 -8.63
N PRO A 43 9.91 -13.00 -9.98
CA PRO A 43 10.92 -12.40 -10.85
C PRO A 43 10.66 -10.93 -11.23
N GLY A 44 9.60 -10.31 -10.72
CA GLY A 44 9.28 -8.91 -10.94
C GLY A 44 8.02 -8.49 -10.18
N GLY A 45 8.03 -7.26 -9.66
CA GLY A 45 6.94 -6.68 -8.87
C GLY A 45 7.31 -6.45 -7.41
N LYS A 46 6.30 -6.09 -6.62
CA LYS A 46 6.43 -5.81 -5.19
C LYS A 46 5.25 -6.38 -4.40
N THR A 47 5.52 -6.80 -3.18
CA THR A 47 4.51 -7.17 -2.20
C THR A 47 4.39 -6.05 -1.17
N VAL A 48 3.18 -5.52 -1.00
CA VAL A 48 2.86 -4.65 0.13
C VAL A 48 2.28 -5.52 1.24
N TRP A 49 2.80 -5.38 2.46
CA TRP A 49 2.32 -6.04 3.66
C TRP A 49 1.87 -5.01 4.70
N ALA A 50 0.95 -5.43 5.56
CA ALA A 50 0.42 -4.63 6.65
C ALA A 50 0.09 -5.55 7.82
N GLU A 51 0.46 -5.11 9.02
CA GLU A 51 0.07 -5.69 10.30
C GLU A 51 -1.01 -4.81 10.91
N CYS A 52 -2.15 -5.41 11.23
CA CYS A 52 -3.27 -4.71 11.84
C CYS A 52 -3.70 -5.46 13.10
N ALA A 53 -3.76 -4.77 14.24
CA ALA A 53 -4.39 -5.29 15.43
C ALA A 53 -5.86 -5.56 15.14
N ARG A 54 -6.32 -6.77 15.47
CA ARG A 54 -7.74 -7.08 15.47
C ARG A 54 -8.38 -6.27 16.59
N ARG A 55 -9.14 -5.24 16.23
CA ARG A 55 -9.97 -4.51 17.20
C ARG A 55 -11.08 -5.46 17.64
N GLU A 56 -10.99 -5.96 18.86
CA GLU A 56 -12.11 -6.64 19.51
C GLU A 56 -13.15 -5.57 19.85
N GLY A 57 -14.38 -5.76 19.37
CA GLY A 57 -15.50 -4.83 19.55
C GLY A 57 -16.26 -5.06 20.85
#